data_AF-A0A6I3KK50-F1
#
_entry.id   AF-A0A6I3KK50-F1
#
_cell.length_a   1.000
_cell.length_b   1.000
_cell.length_c   1.000
_cell.angle_alpha   90.00
_cell.angle_beta   90.00
_cell.angle_gamma   90.00
#
_symmetry.space_group_name_H-M   'P 1'
#
loop_
_entity.id
_entity.type
_entity.pdbx_description
1 polymer ?
#
loop_
_entity_poly.entity_id
_entity_poly.type
_entity_poly.pdbx_seq_one_letter_code
_entity_poly.pdbx_strand_id
1 'polypeptide(L)'
;MTRLLIAIALLPIAAGCAGPELVAVRTDGQRIAASPMLRQNYEADRTVCLGETQKANLTRTPNYYGGFAAIAKQAEQDQAASDVFAGCMAQKGYAMVEKEKADAKIAEYGATAQAIAQEKQMMTGSVR
;
A
#
# COMPACT_ATOMS: atom_id res chain seq x y z
N MET A 1 -41.69 -13.65 42.62
CA MET A 1 -41.26 -14.85 41.88
C MET A 1 -41.32 -14.51 40.40
N THR A 2 -40.20 -14.03 39.81
CA THR A 2 -39.34 -14.76 38.85
C THR A 2 -40.05 -14.99 37.50
N ARG A 3 -39.58 -14.53 36.32
CA ARG A 3 -38.27 -14.06 35.86
C ARG A 3 -38.47 -13.26 34.57
N LEU A 4 -37.72 -12.18 34.46
CA LEU A 4 -37.50 -11.36 33.27
C LEU A 4 -36.84 -12.25 32.18
N LEU A 5 -37.54 -12.53 31.07
CA LEU A 5 -36.95 -13.21 29.91
C LEU A 5 -36.33 -12.14 29.00
N ILE A 6 -35.10 -11.74 29.31
CA ILE A 6 -34.25 -10.97 28.40
C ILE A 6 -33.73 -11.95 27.36
N ALA A 7 -34.30 -11.91 26.16
CA ALA A 7 -33.69 -12.51 24.97
C ALA A 7 -32.47 -11.65 24.58
N ILE A 8 -31.28 -12.10 25.00
CA ILE A 8 -30.01 -11.52 24.57
C ILE A 8 -29.86 -11.83 23.08
N ALA A 9 -30.19 -10.86 22.24
CA ALA A 9 -29.85 -10.86 20.83
C ALA A 9 -28.32 -10.72 20.69
N LEU A 10 -27.61 -11.85 20.71
CA LEU A 10 -26.23 -11.94 20.26
C LEU A 10 -26.21 -11.80 18.74
N LEU A 11 -26.28 -10.55 18.25
CA LEU A 11 -25.79 -10.22 16.91
C LEU A 11 -24.25 -10.29 16.97
N PRO A 12 -23.59 -11.20 16.24
CA PRO A 12 -22.18 -11.07 16.00
C PRO A 12 -22.02 -9.87 15.08
N ILE A 13 -21.64 -8.72 15.63
CA ILE A 13 -21.12 -7.60 14.85
C ILE A 13 -19.77 -8.07 14.33
N ALA A 14 -19.78 -8.81 13.22
CA ALA A 14 -18.64 -8.92 12.34
C ALA A 14 -18.46 -7.55 11.66
N ALA A 15 -18.03 -6.56 12.44
CA ALA A 15 -17.42 -5.36 11.89
C ALA A 15 -16.14 -5.87 11.21
N GLY A 16 -16.19 -5.93 9.88
CA GLY A 16 -15.18 -6.57 9.07
C GLY A 16 -13.79 -6.04 9.38
N CYS A 17 -12.81 -6.95 9.33
CA CYS A 17 -11.42 -6.58 9.03
C CYS A 17 -11.34 -6.07 7.59
N ALA A 18 -12.01 -4.97 7.27
CA ALA A 18 -11.74 -4.19 6.09
C ALA A 18 -10.78 -3.09 6.52
N GLY A 19 -9.49 -3.41 6.55
CA GLY A 19 -8.45 -2.38 6.63
C GLY A 19 -8.60 -1.39 5.47
N PRO A 20 -8.07 -0.17 5.60
CA PRO A 20 -8.17 0.82 4.53
C PRO A 20 -7.60 0.24 3.23
N GLU A 21 -8.39 0.27 2.16
CA GLU A 21 -7.96 -0.18 0.83
C GLU A 21 -6.86 0.77 0.34
N LEU A 22 -5.62 0.28 0.34
CA LEU A 22 -4.48 1.03 -0.20
C LEU A 22 -4.37 0.79 -1.70
N VAL A 23 -4.24 1.88 -2.46
CA VAL A 23 -4.00 1.87 -3.91
C VAL A 23 -2.67 2.54 -4.21
N ALA A 24 -1.96 2.01 -5.20
CA ALA A 24 -0.73 2.61 -5.67
C ALA A 24 -1.05 3.84 -6.54
N VAL A 25 -0.43 4.98 -6.22
CA VAL A 25 -0.50 6.21 -7.02
C VAL A 25 0.90 6.64 -7.39
N ARG A 26 1.10 7.16 -8.61
CA ARG A 26 2.41 7.62 -9.05
C ARG A 26 2.75 8.97 -8.40
N THR A 27 4.01 9.14 -8.01
CA THR A 27 4.54 10.37 -7.41
C THR A 27 4.79 11.48 -8.43
N ASP A 28 4.65 11.21 -9.72
CA ASP A 28 4.68 12.22 -10.79
C ASP A 28 3.30 12.84 -11.09
N GLY A 29 2.26 12.40 -10.36
CA GLY A 29 0.89 12.86 -10.54
C GLY A 29 0.18 12.31 -11.77
N GLN A 30 0.79 11.39 -12.52
CA GLN A 30 0.11 10.72 -13.62
C GLN A 30 -0.79 9.60 -13.11
N ARG A 31 -2.01 9.52 -13.65
CA ARG A 31 -2.90 8.40 -13.37
C ARG A 31 -2.39 7.15 -14.10
N ILE A 32 -2.29 6.03 -13.40
CA ILE A 32 -1.92 4.73 -14.01
C ILE A 32 -2.89 4.36 -15.14
N ALA A 33 -4.17 4.72 -15.01
CA ALA A 33 -5.20 4.50 -16.03
C ALA A 33 -5.16 5.48 -17.22
N ALA A 34 -4.31 6.53 -17.19
CA ALA A 34 -4.29 7.54 -18.25
C ALA A 34 -3.73 7.02 -19.59
N SER A 35 -2.93 5.95 -19.59
CA SER A 35 -2.43 5.34 -20.82
C SER A 35 -2.21 3.83 -20.68
N PRO A 36 -2.31 3.07 -21.78
CA PRO A 36 -2.05 1.63 -21.75
C PRO A 36 -0.61 1.31 -21.35
N MET A 37 0.34 2.20 -21.67
CA MET A 37 1.75 2.03 -21.29
C MET A 37 1.99 2.20 -19.79
N LEU A 38 1.35 3.20 -19.16
CA LEU A 38 1.49 3.41 -17.72
C LEU A 38 0.90 2.23 -16.94
N ARG A 39 -0.21 1.67 -17.41
CA ARG A 39 -0.82 0.47 -16.84
C ARG A 39 0.10 -0.74 -16.98
N GLN A 40 0.66 -0.98 -18.17
CA GLN A 40 1.59 -2.09 -18.39
C GLN A 40 2.86 -1.95 -17.55
N ASN A 41 3.41 -0.73 -17.43
CA ASN A 41 4.57 -0.46 -16.59
C ASN A 41 4.24 -0.72 -15.11
N TYR A 42 3.07 -0.28 -14.64
CA TYR A 42 2.61 -0.58 -13.28
C TYR A 42 2.47 -2.08 -13.03
N GLU A 43 1.85 -2.83 -13.96
CA GLU A 43 1.71 -4.29 -13.84
C GLU A 43 3.07 -5.00 -13.79
N ALA A 44 4.04 -4.53 -14.58
CA ALA A 44 5.41 -5.05 -14.57
C ALA A 44 6.13 -4.72 -13.26
N ASP A 45 6.10 -3.47 -12.80
CA ASP A 45 6.73 -3.04 -11.55
C ASP A 45 6.10 -3.74 -10.34
N ARG A 46 4.78 -3.87 -10.31
CA ARG A 46 4.06 -4.64 -9.29
C ARG A 46 4.55 -6.08 -9.25
N THR A 47 4.68 -6.74 -10.40
CA THR A 47 5.18 -8.13 -10.48
C THR A 47 6.61 -8.23 -9.95
N VAL A 48 7.47 -7.28 -10.29
CA VAL A 48 8.86 -7.23 -9.77
C VAL A 48 8.85 -7.09 -8.25
N CYS A 49 8.07 -6.16 -7.71
CA CYS A 49 8.01 -5.93 -6.26
C CYS A 49 7.39 -7.10 -5.48
N LEU A 50 6.40 -7.81 -6.06
CA LEU A 50 5.90 -9.07 -5.51
C LEU A 50 6.96 -10.19 -5.53
N GLY A 51 7.86 -10.18 -6.51
CA GLY A 51 9.01 -11.07 -6.53
C GLY A 51 10.02 -10.77 -5.41
N GLU A 52 10.23 -9.48 -5.10
CA GLU A 52 11.14 -9.06 -4.03
C GLU A 52 10.64 -9.47 -2.64
N THR A 53 9.32 -9.46 -2.38
CA THR A 53 8.78 -9.98 -1.11
C THR A 53 9.02 -11.48 -0.94
N GLN A 54 9.00 -12.26 -2.04
CA GLN A 54 9.30 -13.69 -2.01
C GLN A 54 10.80 -13.95 -1.81
N LYS A 55 11.67 -13.13 -2.42
CA LYS A 55 13.13 -13.19 -2.22
C LYS A 55 13.54 -12.80 -0.80
N ALA A 56 12.81 -11.91 -0.15
CA ALA A 56 13.07 -11.49 1.23
C ALA A 56 12.97 -12.64 2.25
N ASN A 57 12.60 -13.86 1.84
CA ASN A 57 12.65 -15.09 2.62
C ASN A 57 12.01 -14.94 4.02
N LEU A 58 10.83 -14.33 4.04
CA LEU A 58 10.02 -14.19 5.25
C LEU A 58 9.60 -15.57 5.80
N THR A 59 9.77 -16.63 5.02
CA THR A 59 9.48 -18.03 5.33
C THR A 59 10.46 -18.68 6.32
N ARG A 60 11.56 -18.04 6.74
CA ARG A 60 12.42 -18.61 7.80
C ARG A 60 11.79 -18.41 9.19
N THR A 61 10.63 -19.05 9.40
CA THR A 61 10.13 -19.32 10.75
C THR A 61 10.65 -20.70 11.15
N PRO A 62 11.48 -20.81 12.20
CA PRO A 62 11.83 -22.10 12.76
C PRO A 62 10.55 -22.74 13.32
N ASN A 63 10.01 -23.75 12.62
CA ASN A 63 9.02 -24.73 13.11
C ASN A 63 8.21 -24.30 14.34
N TYR A 64 7.33 -23.31 14.21
CA TYR A 64 6.35 -23.05 15.26
C TYR A 64 5.21 -24.07 15.08
N TYR A 65 5.19 -25.06 15.96
CA TYR A 65 4.05 -25.96 16.12
C TYR A 65 2.79 -25.11 16.36
N GLY A 66 1.73 -25.38 15.59
CA GLY A 66 0.54 -24.55 15.49
C GLY A 66 -0.06 -24.09 16.83
N GLY A 67 -0.70 -22.93 16.81
CA GLY A 67 -1.32 -22.28 17.97
C GLY A 67 -1.34 -20.75 17.80
N PHE A 68 -1.81 -20.02 18.82
CA PHE A 68 -1.88 -18.55 18.79
C PHE A 68 -0.52 -17.87 18.49
N ALA A 69 0.59 -18.49 18.90
CA ALA A 69 1.94 -18.01 18.59
C ALA A 69 2.28 -18.06 17.09
N ALA A 70 1.79 -19.06 16.36
CA ALA A 70 1.94 -19.14 14.91
C ALA A 70 1.14 -18.04 14.19
N ILE A 71 -0.07 -17.73 14.70
CA ILE A 71 -0.91 -16.65 14.16
C ILE A 71 -0.25 -15.28 14.36
N ALA A 72 0.31 -15.01 15.54
CA ALA A 72 1.02 -13.76 15.81
C ALA A 72 2.25 -13.58 14.90
N LYS A 73 3.03 -14.64 14.69
CA LYS A 73 4.21 -14.59 13.81
C LYS A 73 3.84 -14.48 12.33
N GLN A 74 2.73 -15.07 11.90
CA GLN A 74 2.21 -14.89 10.55
C GLN A 74 1.82 -13.42 10.30
N ALA A 75 1.18 -12.75 11.27
CA ALA A 75 0.85 -11.33 11.15
C ALA A 75 2.10 -10.44 11.02
N GLU A 76 3.17 -10.72 11.78
CA GLU A 76 4.44 -10.00 11.65
C GLU A 76 5.09 -10.22 10.27
N GLN A 77 5.02 -11.44 9.73
CA GLN A 77 5.54 -11.75 8.39
C GLN A 77 4.73 -11.06 7.30
N ASP A 78 3.40 -11.00 7.42
CA ASP A 78 2.54 -10.30 6.47
C ASP A 78 2.82 -8.79 6.47
N GLN A 79 3.09 -8.20 7.65
CA GLN A 79 3.53 -6.80 7.76
C GLN A 79 4.89 -6.58 7.10
N ALA A 80 5.87 -7.43 7.37
CA ALA A 80 7.20 -7.33 6.75
C ALA A 80 7.13 -7.50 5.21
N ALA A 81 6.25 -8.37 4.71
CA ALA A 81 6.00 -8.53 3.27
C ALA A 81 5.42 -7.24 2.68
N SER A 82 4.44 -6.65 3.36
CA SER A 82 3.84 -5.37 2.96
C SER A 82 4.87 -4.24 2.92
N ASP A 83 5.77 -4.17 3.91
CA ASP A 83 6.81 -3.14 3.97
C ASP A 83 7.84 -3.27 2.85
N VAL A 84 8.29 -4.50 2.55
CA VAL A 84 9.19 -4.76 1.41
C VAL A 84 8.51 -4.39 0.10
N PHE A 85 7.24 -4.76 -0.07
CA PHE A 85 6.46 -4.39 -1.25
C PHE A 85 6.33 -2.88 -1.40
N ALA A 86 5.91 -2.18 -0.34
CA ALA A 86 5.75 -0.73 -0.33
C ALA A 86 7.09 -0.02 -0.60
N GLY A 87 8.18 -0.49 -0.01
CA GLY A 87 9.52 0.04 -0.25
C GLY A 87 9.96 -0.11 -1.71
N CYS A 88 9.74 -1.28 -2.31
CA CYS A 88 10.04 -1.49 -3.73
C CYS A 88 9.18 -0.58 -4.63
N MET A 89 7.87 -0.48 -4.36
CA MET A 89 6.97 0.39 -5.10
C MET A 89 7.38 1.87 -4.99
N ALA A 90 7.82 2.31 -3.80
CA ALA A 90 8.34 3.67 -3.59
C ALA A 90 9.58 3.97 -4.44
N GLN A 91 10.52 3.02 -4.54
CA GLN A 91 11.70 3.16 -5.41
C GLN A 91 11.32 3.26 -6.90
N LYS A 92 10.21 2.63 -7.29
CA LYS A 92 9.66 2.70 -8.65
C LYS A 92 8.82 3.96 -8.91
N GLY A 93 8.65 4.84 -7.92
CA GLY A 93 7.89 6.08 -8.05
C GLY A 93 6.40 5.93 -7.77
N TYR A 94 6.00 4.94 -6.96
CA TYR A 94 4.63 4.76 -6.51
C TYR A 94 4.52 4.92 -4.99
N ALA A 95 3.51 5.66 -4.53
CA ALA A 95 3.13 5.73 -3.13
C ALA A 95 1.86 4.90 -2.90
N MET A 96 1.82 4.14 -1.80
CA MET A 96 0.61 3.44 -1.36
C MET A 96 -0.24 4.42 -0.56
N VAL A 97 -1.44 4.72 -1.05
CA VAL A 97 -2.33 5.73 -0.48
C VAL A 97 -3.71 5.12 -0.30
N GLU A 98 -4.42 5.51 0.76
CA GLU A 98 -5.82 5.15 0.93
C GLU A 98 -6.63 5.57 -0.30
N LYS A 99 -7.47 4.66 -0.81
CA LYS A 99 -8.26 4.85 -2.03
C LYS A 99 -9.07 6.15 -2.03
N GLU A 100 -9.63 6.52 -0.89
CA GLU A 100 -10.40 7.75 -0.70
C GLU A 100 -9.57 9.02 -0.88
N LYS A 101 -8.26 8.94 -0.57
CA LYS A 101 -7.31 10.06 -0.69
C LYS A 101 -6.50 10.02 -1.98
N ALA A 102 -6.67 8.98 -2.80
CA ALA A 102 -5.86 8.76 -4.00
C ALA A 102 -5.93 9.94 -4.97
N ASP A 103 -7.13 10.45 -5.27
CA ASP A 103 -7.30 11.58 -6.20
C ASP A 103 -6.65 12.87 -5.67
N ALA A 104 -6.84 13.16 -4.39
CA ALA A 104 -6.22 14.32 -3.75
C ALA A 104 -4.69 14.23 -3.78
N LYS A 105 -4.14 13.03 -3.48
CA LYS A 105 -2.69 12.80 -3.49
C LYS A 105 -2.09 12.85 -4.89
N ILE A 106 -2.79 12.33 -5.90
CA ILE A 106 -2.36 12.46 -7.31
C ILE A 106 -2.24 13.94 -7.70
N ALA A 107 -3.21 14.77 -7.31
CA ALA A 107 -3.17 16.21 -7.59
C ALA A 107 -2.00 16.90 -6.87
N GLU A 108 -1.78 16.59 -5.60
CA GLU A 108 -0.66 17.10 -4.80
C GLU A 108 0.70 16.73 -5.40
N TYR A 109 0.87 15.47 -5.80
CA TYR A 109 2.09 14.98 -6.46
C TYR A 109 2.32 15.66 -7.82
N GLY A 110 1.27 15.84 -8.62
CA GLY A 110 1.35 16.54 -9.90
C GLY A 110 1.76 18.00 -9.73
N ALA A 111 1.18 18.72 -8.76
CA ALA A 111 1.54 20.11 -8.47
C ALA A 111 3.00 20.23 -8.00
N THR A 112 3.44 19.31 -7.12
CA THR A 112 4.82 19.27 -6.62
C THR A 112 5.82 18.97 -7.74
N ALA A 113 5.52 18.01 -8.61
CA ALA A 113 6.37 17.68 -9.76
C ALA A 113 6.53 18.86 -10.72
N GLN A 114 5.45 19.62 -10.96
CA GLN A 114 5.51 20.83 -11.79
C GLN A 114 6.35 21.93 -11.14
N ALA A 115 6.19 22.16 -9.83
CA ALA A 115 6.98 23.15 -9.10
C ALA A 115 8.48 22.82 -9.15
N ILE A 116 8.86 21.56 -8.92
CA ILE A 116 10.25 21.11 -9.01
C ILE A 116 10.78 21.28 -10.44
N ALA A 117 9.97 20.99 -11.46
CA ALA A 117 10.38 21.17 -12.85
C ALA A 117 10.64 22.66 -13.19
N GLN A 118 9.79 23.56 -12.69
CA GLN A 118 9.97 25.01 -12.85
C GLN A 118 11.21 25.51 -12.11
N GLU A 119 11.41 25.11 -10.86
CA GLU A 119 12.59 25.45 -10.07
C GLU A 119 13.87 24.97 -10.77
N LYS A 120 13.88 23.74 -11.27
CA LYS A 120 15.02 23.17 -12.00
C LYS A 120 15.32 23.97 -13.26
N GLN A 121 14.30 24.42 -14.00
CA GLN A 121 14.47 25.28 -15.17
C GLN A 121 15.10 26.63 -14.81
N MET A 122 14.67 27.26 -13.71
CA MET A 122 15.25 28.51 -13.21
C MET A 122 16.72 28.33 -12.78
N MET A 123 17.05 27.20 -12.15
CA MET A 123 18.42 26.86 -11.74
C MET A 123 19.34 26.56 -12.93
N THR A 124 18.85 25.89 -13.97
CA THR A 124 19.63 25.61 -15.19
C THR A 124 19.73 26.80 -16.15
N GLY A 125 18.80 27.75 -16.09
CA GLY A 125 18.79 28.96 -16.92
C GLY A 125 19.71 30.07 -16.42
N SER A 126 20.13 30.03 -15.16
CA SER A 126 20.99 31.05 -14.53
C SER A 126 22.51 30.82 -14.72
N VAL A 127 22.91 29.75 -15.41
CA VAL A 127 24.32 29.52 -15.80
C VAL A 127 24.53 30.11 -17.20
N ARG A 128 24.59 31.43 -17.29
CA ARG A 128 25.13 32.17 -18.45
C ARG A 128 25.91 33.37 -17.96
#